data_AF-A0A3L7PDY0-F1
#
_entry.id   AF-A0A3L7PDY0-F1
#
_cell.length_a   1.000
_cell.length_b   1.000
_cell.length_c   1.000
_cell.angle_alpha   90.00
_cell.angle_beta   90.00
_cell.angle_gamma   90.00
#
_symmetry.space_group_name_H-M   'P 1'
#
loop_
_entity.id
_entity.type
_entity.pdbx_description
1 polymer ?
#
loop_
_entity_poly.entity_id
_entity_poly.type
_entity_poly.pdbx_seq_one_letter_code
_entity_poly.pdbx_strand_id
1 'polypeptide(L)'
;SKRWLQSRAITRLRTWSRSTASHPSASKPTSPSPNQSANACGLTSPTLISEAVYHNHDRCSRNHVKALRRRRSEVVERRFPHFSETGGSRRSWLTGIDSVRKRYSLAAAAHNLGLILRQLIGSSKPRGFAALGWLLRAAQMATRAFLNLWSPLIRSSSPHLENPIPQFALR
;
A
#
# COMPACT_ATOMS: atom_id res chain seq x y z
N SER A 1 41.54 16.55 -29.13
CA SER A 1 40.20 15.94 -29.23
C SER A 1 40.33 14.44 -28.95
N LYS A 2 39.31 13.84 -28.33
CA LYS A 2 39.14 12.38 -28.16
C LYS A 2 40.22 11.62 -27.36
N ARG A 3 40.10 11.65 -26.03
CA ARG A 3 40.46 10.52 -25.14
C ARG A 3 39.37 10.42 -24.08
N TRP A 4 39.13 9.20 -23.59
CA TRP A 4 38.10 8.82 -22.60
C TRP A 4 36.80 8.25 -23.17
N LEU A 5 36.96 7.18 -23.96
CA LEU A 5 36.05 6.04 -23.98
C LEU A 5 36.89 4.82 -23.59
N GLN A 6 36.77 4.33 -22.36
CA GLN A 6 36.78 2.91 -21.99
C GLN A 6 36.70 2.70 -20.48
N SER A 7 36.07 1.59 -20.09
CA SER A 7 35.70 1.08 -18.76
C SER A 7 34.27 1.48 -18.33
N ARG A 8 33.19 0.71 -18.57
CA ARG A 8 32.99 -0.75 -18.39
C ARG A 8 33.67 -1.25 -17.10
N ALA A 9 33.05 -1.93 -16.17
CA ALA A 9 31.71 -2.38 -15.92
C ALA A 9 31.75 -2.79 -14.43
N ILE A 10 30.67 -2.54 -13.71
CA ILE A 10 29.97 -3.60 -12.98
C ILE A 10 30.91 -4.61 -12.30
N THR A 11 31.23 -4.41 -11.03
CA THR A 11 31.26 -5.45 -9.99
C THR A 11 31.38 -4.77 -8.63
N ARG A 12 30.25 -4.42 -8.03
CA ARG A 12 30.10 -4.53 -6.57
C ARG A 12 28.80 -5.24 -6.32
N LEU A 13 28.93 -6.57 -6.21
CA LEU A 13 27.98 -7.44 -5.54
C LEU A 13 27.83 -6.92 -4.10
N ARG A 14 26.93 -5.95 -3.90
CA ARG A 14 26.45 -5.62 -2.57
C ARG A 14 25.31 -6.58 -2.30
N THR A 15 25.66 -7.66 -1.61
CA THR A 15 24.74 -8.62 -1.03
C THR A 15 23.61 -7.84 -0.35
N TRP A 16 22.40 -7.96 -0.90
CA TRP A 16 21.18 -7.55 -0.22
C TRP A 16 20.99 -8.57 0.92
N SER A 17 21.69 -8.35 2.03
CA SER A 17 21.35 -9.00 3.28
C SER A 17 19.94 -8.52 3.64
N ARG A 18 18.97 -9.39 3.39
CA ARG A 18 17.58 -9.23 3.77
C ARG A 18 17.54 -9.33 5.30
N SER A 19 17.92 -8.24 5.97
CA SER A 19 17.67 -8.10 7.39
C SER A 19 16.16 -8.09 7.56
N THR A 20 15.65 -9.19 8.11
CA THR A 20 14.31 -9.32 8.68
C THR A 20 14.23 -8.34 9.84
N ALA A 21 13.97 -7.07 9.52
CA ALA A 21 13.58 -6.08 10.51
C ALA A 21 12.17 -6.44 10.95
N SER A 22 12.08 -7.06 12.11
CA SER A 22 10.91 -7.09 12.96
C SER A 22 10.21 -5.73 12.92
N HIS A 23 8.94 -5.73 12.53
CA HIS A 23 8.08 -4.56 12.56
C HIS A 23 8.10 -3.94 13.97
N PRO A 24 8.57 -2.69 14.16
CA PRO A 24 8.22 -1.96 15.35
C PRO A 24 6.75 -1.57 15.21
N SER A 25 5.98 -1.89 16.24
CA SER A 25 4.65 -1.37 16.47
C SER A 25 4.61 0.12 16.16
N ALA A 26 3.60 0.54 15.40
CA ALA A 26 3.42 1.92 14.96
C ALA A 26 3.19 2.85 16.17
N SER A 27 4.27 3.38 16.74
CA SER A 27 4.23 4.58 17.55
C SER A 27 3.80 5.75 16.66
N LYS A 28 2.98 6.65 17.22
CA LYS A 28 2.58 7.90 16.55
C LYS A 28 3.82 8.60 15.98
N PRO A 29 3.74 9.33 14.84
CA PRO A 29 4.85 10.14 14.40
C PRO A 29 5.05 11.26 15.42
N THR A 30 5.90 11.03 16.40
CA THR A 30 6.53 12.08 17.19
C THR A 30 7.34 12.90 16.19
N SER A 31 7.11 14.21 16.15
CA SER A 31 7.99 15.12 15.40
C SER A 31 9.44 14.73 15.73
N PRO A 32 10.28 14.44 14.72
CA PRO A 32 11.61 13.93 14.98
C PRO A 32 12.33 14.93 15.87
N SER A 33 12.86 14.43 16.99
CA SER A 33 13.73 15.22 17.85
C SER A 33 14.85 15.81 16.98
N PRO A 34 15.23 17.09 17.12
CA PRO A 34 16.09 17.81 16.16
C PRO A 34 17.42 17.10 15.85
N ASN A 35 17.95 16.38 16.81
CA ASN A 35 19.12 15.50 16.72
C ASN A 35 18.93 14.27 15.80
N GLN A 36 17.72 13.71 15.64
CA GLN A 36 17.49 12.58 14.72
C GLN A 36 17.51 13.02 13.23
N SER A 37 17.01 14.22 12.93
CA SER A 37 17.06 14.81 11.57
C SER A 37 18.49 15.17 11.16
N ALA A 38 19.31 15.60 12.12
CA ALA A 38 20.72 15.93 11.94
C ALA A 38 21.54 14.73 11.46
N ASN A 39 21.37 13.60 12.15
CA ASN A 39 22.03 12.33 11.86
C ASN A 39 21.68 11.79 10.46
N ALA A 40 20.43 11.97 10.02
CA ALA A 40 19.97 11.55 8.69
C ALA A 40 20.57 12.39 7.54
N CYS A 41 20.87 13.67 7.80
CA CYS A 41 21.52 14.56 6.83
C CYS A 41 23.06 14.49 6.88
N GLY A 42 23.64 13.73 7.81
CA GLY A 42 25.08 13.70 8.07
C GLY A 42 25.64 14.98 8.69
N LEU A 43 24.78 15.86 9.22
CA LEU A 43 25.17 17.12 9.84
C LEU A 43 25.31 16.91 11.34
N THR A 44 26.52 16.99 11.87
CA THR A 44 26.82 16.74 13.30
C THR A 44 26.83 18.00 14.16
N SER A 45 26.96 19.19 13.55
CA SER A 45 27.00 20.47 14.27
C SER A 45 25.63 21.18 14.29
N PRO A 46 25.20 21.74 15.44
CA PRO A 46 23.96 22.51 15.55
C PRO A 46 23.89 23.72 14.61
N THR A 47 25.03 24.35 14.29
CA THR A 47 25.08 25.49 13.36
C THR A 47 24.77 25.06 11.92
N LEU A 48 25.32 23.94 11.47
CA LEU A 48 25.11 23.43 10.12
C LEU A 48 23.66 22.97 9.88
N ILE A 49 23.00 22.44 10.91
CA ILE A 49 21.56 22.11 10.85
C ILE A 49 20.75 23.40 10.62
N SER A 50 21.04 24.44 11.40
CA SER A 50 20.38 25.74 11.32
C SER A 50 20.53 26.34 9.92
N GLU A 51 21.76 26.39 9.40
CA GLU A 51 22.05 26.89 8.05
C GLU A 51 21.33 26.07 6.96
N ALA A 52 21.31 24.74 7.07
CA ALA A 52 20.59 23.89 6.14
C ALA A 52 19.07 24.15 6.15
N VAL A 53 18.48 24.44 7.30
CA VAL A 53 17.05 24.81 7.43
C VAL A 53 16.78 26.16 6.77
N TYR A 54 17.62 27.17 7.01
CA TYR A 54 17.47 28.48 6.38
C TYR A 54 17.67 28.42 4.86
N HIS A 55 18.69 27.71 4.37
CA HIS A 55 18.87 27.49 2.93
C HIS A 55 17.69 26.71 2.30
N ASN A 56 17.12 25.73 3.02
CA ASN A 56 15.90 25.05 2.61
C ASN A 56 14.71 25.99 2.51
N HIS A 57 14.55 26.86 3.52
CA HIS A 57 13.50 27.86 3.57
C HIS A 57 13.62 28.84 2.39
N ASP A 58 14.80 29.40 2.17
CA ASP A 58 15.07 30.35 1.08
C ASP A 58 14.78 29.72 -0.28
N ARG A 59 15.29 28.50 -0.53
CA ARG A 59 14.98 27.75 -1.76
C ARG A 59 13.48 27.52 -1.92
N CYS A 60 12.79 27.15 -0.85
CA CYS A 60 11.34 26.94 -0.89
C CYS A 60 10.55 28.24 -1.06
N SER A 61 11.12 29.38 -0.66
CA SER A 61 10.50 30.70 -0.76
C SER A 61 10.65 31.33 -2.16
N ARG A 62 11.55 30.82 -3.01
CA ARG A 62 11.74 31.33 -4.38
C ARG A 62 10.45 31.27 -5.20
N ASN A 63 10.21 32.31 -6.00
CA ASN A 63 9.01 32.46 -6.83
C ASN A 63 8.79 31.27 -7.77
N HIS A 64 9.85 30.74 -8.39
CA HIS A 64 9.75 29.56 -9.25
C HIS A 64 9.24 28.33 -8.48
N VAL A 65 9.74 28.08 -7.26
CA VAL A 65 9.32 26.93 -6.44
C VAL A 65 7.89 27.10 -5.97
N LYS A 66 7.49 28.32 -5.59
CA LYS A 66 6.09 28.67 -5.26
C LYS A 66 5.16 28.41 -6.44
N ALA A 67 5.53 28.86 -7.64
CA ALA A 67 4.76 28.62 -8.87
C ALA A 67 4.64 27.13 -9.20
N LEU A 68 5.74 26.38 -9.10
CA LEU A 68 5.74 24.93 -9.33
C LEU A 68 4.85 24.19 -8.32
N ARG A 69 4.92 24.57 -7.04
CA ARG A 69 4.08 23.98 -5.99
C ARG A 69 2.60 24.26 -6.26
N ARG A 70 2.26 25.49 -6.62
CA ARG A 70 0.89 25.89 -6.98
C ARG A 70 0.37 25.13 -8.19
N ARG A 71 1.19 24.99 -9.23
CA ARG A 71 0.81 24.22 -10.43
C ARG A 71 0.63 22.73 -10.14
N ARG A 72 1.47 22.15 -9.28
CA ARG A 72 1.33 20.75 -8.83
C ARG A 72 0.01 20.55 -8.07
N SER A 73 -0.34 21.45 -7.16
CA SER A 73 -1.62 21.37 -6.44
C SER A 73 -2.81 21.63 -7.37
N GLU A 74 -2.73 22.60 -8.29
CA GLU A 74 -3.79 22.89 -9.26
C GLU A 74 -4.11 21.70 -10.16
N VAL A 75 -3.10 21.03 -10.71
CA VAL A 75 -3.30 19.86 -11.58
C VAL A 75 -3.99 18.71 -10.82
N VAL A 76 -3.65 18.53 -9.54
CA VAL A 76 -4.28 17.51 -8.70
C VAL A 76 -5.71 17.92 -8.36
N GLU A 77 -5.93 19.11 -7.81
CA GLU A 77 -7.25 19.55 -7.34
C GLU A 77 -8.26 19.70 -8.48
N ARG A 78 -7.83 20.20 -9.66
CA ARG A 78 -8.70 20.40 -10.83
C ARG A 78 -9.24 19.10 -11.42
N ARG A 79 -8.54 17.98 -11.22
CA ARG A 79 -9.02 16.64 -11.63
C ARG A 79 -9.99 16.03 -10.63
N PHE A 80 -9.99 16.53 -9.40
CA PHE A 80 -10.78 15.99 -8.30
C PHE A 80 -11.73 17.03 -7.67
N PRO A 81 -12.43 17.90 -8.43
CA PRO A 81 -13.29 18.92 -7.85
C PRO A 81 -14.41 18.28 -7.04
N HIS A 82 -15.13 17.31 -7.61
CA HIS A 82 -16.24 16.64 -6.92
C HIS A 82 -15.78 15.79 -5.74
N PHE A 83 -14.61 15.16 -5.83
CA PHE A 83 -14.03 14.39 -4.73
C PHE A 83 -13.58 15.29 -3.56
N SER A 84 -12.97 16.44 -3.88
CA SER A 84 -12.35 17.32 -2.91
C SER A 84 -13.32 18.32 -2.29
N GLU A 85 -14.27 18.87 -3.07
CA GLU A 85 -15.27 19.84 -2.63
C GLU A 85 -16.51 19.15 -2.08
N THR A 86 -17.27 18.46 -2.93
CA THR A 86 -18.52 17.78 -2.53
C THR A 86 -18.26 16.58 -1.63
N GLY A 87 -17.19 15.82 -1.90
CA GLY A 87 -16.84 14.62 -1.16
C GLY A 87 -16.20 14.84 0.22
N GLY A 88 -15.97 16.10 0.63
CA GLY A 88 -15.44 16.42 1.97
C GLY A 88 -14.04 15.87 2.25
N SER A 89 -13.26 15.52 1.22
CA SER A 89 -11.95 14.90 1.39
C SER A 89 -10.91 15.86 1.99
N ARG A 90 -11.02 17.18 1.73
CA ARG A 90 -10.10 18.21 2.26
C ARG A 90 -10.08 18.32 3.79
N ARG A 91 -11.20 18.03 4.46
CA ARG A 91 -11.32 18.17 5.91
C ARG A 91 -11.22 16.78 6.55
N SER A 92 -10.34 16.63 7.52
CA SER A 92 -10.22 15.42 8.34
C SER A 92 -9.92 15.79 9.78
N TRP A 93 -10.61 15.11 10.70
CA TRP A 93 -10.33 15.16 12.13
C TRP A 93 -9.19 14.21 12.55
N LEU A 94 -8.58 13.53 11.56
CA LEU A 94 -7.46 12.63 11.78
C LEU A 94 -6.18 13.43 12.02
N THR A 95 -5.44 13.04 13.04
CA THR A 95 -4.13 13.61 13.37
C THR A 95 -3.02 12.72 12.84
N GLY A 96 -1.95 13.33 12.33
CA GLY A 96 -0.79 12.64 11.77
C GLY A 96 -0.84 12.48 10.25
N ILE A 97 0.31 12.66 9.60
CA ILE A 97 0.41 12.68 8.13
C ILE A 97 0.01 11.32 7.52
N ASP A 98 0.38 10.21 8.17
CA ASP A 98 0.11 8.87 7.66
C ASP A 98 -1.37 8.50 7.68
N SER A 99 -2.10 8.88 8.74
CA SER A 99 -3.53 8.57 8.87
C SER A 99 -4.33 9.36 7.83
N VAL A 100 -4.01 10.64 7.64
CA VAL A 100 -4.60 11.50 6.60
C VAL A 100 -4.27 10.96 5.21
N ARG A 101 -3.02 10.56 4.96
CA ARG A 101 -2.60 10.00 3.66
C ARG A 101 -3.34 8.72 3.32
N LYS A 102 -3.51 7.81 4.28
CA LYS A 102 -4.28 6.57 4.09
C LYS A 102 -5.73 6.87 3.74
N ARG A 103 -6.40 7.74 4.50
CA ARG A 103 -7.79 8.17 4.22
C ARG A 103 -7.92 8.76 2.83
N TYR A 104 -7.04 9.70 2.47
CA TYR A 104 -7.10 10.37 1.17
C TYR A 104 -6.89 9.40 0.01
N SER A 105 -5.91 8.48 0.15
CA SER A 105 -5.60 7.47 -0.87
C SER A 105 -6.76 6.49 -1.07
N LEU A 106 -7.37 6.02 0.02
CA LEU A 106 -8.54 5.15 -0.02
C LEU A 106 -9.73 5.84 -0.69
N ALA A 107 -10.01 7.07 -0.30
CA ALA A 107 -11.14 7.81 -0.82
C ALA A 107 -10.96 8.13 -2.33
N ALA A 108 -9.74 8.48 -2.76
CA ALA A 108 -9.42 8.68 -4.18
C ALA A 108 -9.52 7.37 -4.99
N ALA A 109 -9.01 6.27 -4.45
CA ALA A 109 -9.13 4.96 -5.07
C ALA A 109 -10.60 4.52 -5.22
N ALA A 110 -11.42 4.73 -4.19
CA ALA A 110 -12.85 4.43 -4.24
C ALA A 110 -13.59 5.27 -5.29
N HIS A 111 -13.26 6.56 -5.42
CA HIS A 111 -13.84 7.42 -6.45
C HIS A 111 -13.48 6.92 -7.86
N ASN A 112 -12.19 6.64 -8.10
CA ASN A 112 -11.71 6.14 -9.39
C ASN A 112 -12.32 4.78 -9.73
N LEU A 113 -12.40 3.86 -8.75
CA LEU A 113 -13.05 2.58 -8.93
C LEU A 113 -14.53 2.74 -9.26
N GLY A 114 -15.22 3.70 -8.63
CA GLY A 114 -16.61 4.02 -8.97
C GLY A 114 -16.80 4.43 -10.43
N LEU A 115 -15.86 5.21 -11.00
CA LEU A 115 -15.91 5.59 -12.41
C LEU A 115 -15.67 4.39 -13.33
N ILE A 116 -14.68 3.55 -13.02
CA ILE A 116 -14.39 2.32 -13.79
C ILE A 116 -15.59 1.38 -13.76
N LEU A 117 -16.18 1.15 -12.58
CA LEU A 117 -17.34 0.28 -12.42
C LEU A 117 -18.57 0.84 -13.14
N ARG A 118 -18.76 2.16 -13.14
CA ARG A 118 -19.83 2.80 -13.91
C ARG A 118 -19.65 2.57 -15.42
N GLN A 119 -18.41 2.58 -15.91
CA GLN A 119 -18.15 2.37 -17.33
C GLN A 119 -18.27 0.89 -17.74
N LEU A 120 -17.81 -0.03 -16.89
CA LEU A 120 -17.84 -1.47 -17.20
C LEU A 120 -19.20 -2.10 -16.95
N ILE A 121 -19.89 -1.70 -15.88
CA ILE A 121 -21.07 -2.40 -15.35
C ILE A 121 -22.29 -1.45 -15.25
N GLY A 122 -22.15 -0.19 -15.66
CA GLY A 122 -23.24 0.80 -15.67
C GLY A 122 -23.59 1.40 -14.30
N SER A 123 -23.22 0.75 -13.21
CA SER A 123 -23.50 1.23 -11.84
C SER A 123 -22.24 1.18 -10.97
N SER A 124 -22.08 2.20 -10.13
CA SER A 124 -20.99 2.33 -9.17
C SER A 124 -21.45 2.25 -7.72
N LYS A 125 -22.76 2.07 -7.49
CA LYS A 125 -23.36 2.08 -6.16
C LYS A 125 -23.45 0.65 -5.64
N PRO A 126 -23.03 0.37 -4.40
CA PRO A 126 -23.10 -0.98 -3.83
C PRO A 126 -24.53 -1.55 -3.84
N ARG A 127 -25.55 -0.69 -3.70
CA ARG A 127 -26.97 -1.08 -3.82
C ARG A 127 -27.35 -1.55 -5.23
N GLY A 128 -26.74 -0.99 -6.28
CA GLY A 128 -26.95 -1.45 -7.66
C GLY A 128 -26.36 -2.84 -7.91
N PHE A 129 -25.42 -3.28 -7.07
CA PHE A 129 -24.82 -4.62 -7.10
C PHE A 129 -25.43 -5.60 -6.12
N ALA A 130 -26.40 -5.20 -5.30
CA ALA A 130 -26.96 -6.06 -4.27
C ALA A 130 -27.52 -7.36 -4.87
N ALA A 131 -28.25 -7.27 -5.97
CA ALA A 131 -28.78 -8.45 -6.68
C ALA A 131 -27.67 -9.39 -7.18
N LEU A 132 -26.57 -8.83 -7.71
CA LEU A 132 -25.42 -9.61 -8.17
C LEU A 132 -24.68 -10.27 -6.99
N GLY A 133 -24.59 -9.58 -5.85
CA GLY A 133 -24.00 -10.11 -4.62
C GLY A 133 -24.81 -11.27 -4.01
N TRP A 134 -26.14 -11.19 -4.06
CA TRP A 134 -27.02 -12.30 -3.67
C TRP A 134 -26.85 -13.51 -4.57
N LEU A 135 -26.80 -13.29 -5.89
CA LEU A 135 -26.53 -14.36 -6.87
C LEU A 135 -25.18 -15.04 -6.64
N LEU A 136 -24.13 -14.27 -6.40
CA LEU A 136 -22.79 -14.82 -6.15
C LEU A 136 -22.72 -15.63 -4.84
N ARG A 137 -23.39 -15.16 -3.78
CA ARG A 137 -23.51 -15.91 -2.52
C ARG A 137 -24.33 -17.18 -2.69
N ALA A 138 -25.45 -17.11 -3.41
CA ALA A 138 -26.28 -18.27 -3.70
C ALA A 138 -25.49 -19.31 -4.50
N ALA A 139 -24.73 -18.88 -5.51
CA ALA A 139 -23.83 -19.74 -6.27
C ALA A 139 -22.76 -20.40 -5.37
N GLN A 140 -22.08 -19.63 -4.51
CA GLN A 140 -21.11 -20.20 -3.55
C GLN A 140 -21.72 -21.21 -2.58
N MET A 141 -22.93 -20.94 -2.07
CA MET A 141 -23.65 -21.87 -1.19
C MET A 141 -24.02 -23.15 -1.94
N ALA A 142 -24.47 -23.04 -3.19
CA ALA A 142 -24.77 -24.18 -4.05
C ALA A 142 -23.52 -25.01 -4.36
N THR A 143 -22.40 -24.37 -4.69
CA THR A 143 -21.12 -25.07 -4.93
C THR A 143 -20.65 -25.80 -3.67
N ARG A 144 -20.75 -25.18 -2.48
CA ARG A 144 -20.40 -25.82 -1.21
C ARG A 144 -21.31 -26.99 -0.86
N ALA A 145 -22.62 -26.85 -1.07
CA ALA A 145 -23.58 -27.92 -0.86
C ALA A 145 -23.30 -29.09 -1.80
N PHE A 146 -22.99 -28.82 -3.07
CA PHE A 146 -22.60 -29.82 -4.05
C PHE A 146 -21.32 -30.57 -3.65
N LEU A 147 -20.28 -29.86 -3.25
CA LEU A 147 -19.01 -30.47 -2.79
C LEU A 147 -19.20 -31.30 -1.52
N ASN A 148 -20.03 -30.86 -0.58
CA ASN A 148 -20.34 -31.62 0.63
C ASN A 148 -21.14 -32.88 0.31
N LEU A 149 -22.12 -32.79 -0.60
CA LEU A 149 -22.93 -33.92 -1.04
C LEU A 149 -22.12 -34.95 -1.84
N TRP A 150 -21.09 -34.50 -2.57
CA TRP A 150 -20.16 -35.37 -3.31
C TRP A 150 -18.97 -35.88 -2.49
N SER A 151 -18.71 -35.32 -1.30
CA SER A 151 -17.60 -35.74 -0.43
C SER A 151 -17.62 -37.19 0.07
N PRO A 152 -18.77 -37.84 0.37
CA PRO A 152 -18.78 -39.23 0.82
C PRO A 152 -18.47 -40.24 -0.28
N LEU A 153 -18.69 -39.89 -1.56
CA LEU A 153 -18.35 -40.73 -2.72
C LEU A 153 -16.83 -40.84 -2.95
N ILE A 154 -16.07 -39.83 -2.54
CA ILE A 154 -14.60 -39.78 -2.66
C ILE A 154 -13.94 -40.42 -1.42
N ARG A 155 -14.62 -40.40 -0.27
CA ARG A 155 -14.09 -40.91 1.01
C ARG A 155 -14.28 -42.41 1.22
N SER A 156 -15.15 -43.08 0.48
CA SER A 156 -15.41 -44.53 0.61
C SER A 156 -14.31 -45.44 0.02
N SER A 157 -13.26 -44.90 -0.60
CA SER A 157 -12.24 -45.69 -1.30
C SER A 157 -10.96 -45.99 -0.49
N SER A 158 -10.95 -45.83 0.83
CA SER A 158 -9.81 -46.27 1.67
C SER A 158 -10.12 -47.48 2.56
N PRO A 159 -10.44 -48.67 2.03
CA PRO A 159 -10.42 -49.90 2.83
C PRO A 159 -9.02 -50.51 2.78
N HIS A 160 -8.06 -50.03 3.59
CA HIS A 160 -6.88 -50.80 4.06
C HIS A 160 -5.78 -49.88 4.62
N LEU A 161 -5.85 -49.49 5.90
CA LEU A 161 -4.63 -49.37 6.72
C LEU A 161 -4.94 -49.36 8.22
N GLU A 162 -5.96 -50.10 8.65
CA GLU A 162 -6.18 -50.45 10.06
C GLU A 162 -5.95 -51.96 10.23
N ASN A 163 -4.78 -52.43 9.83
CA ASN A 163 -4.29 -53.72 10.32
C ASN A 163 -3.13 -53.39 11.27
N PRO A 164 -3.29 -53.49 12.60
CA PRO A 164 -2.14 -53.46 13.49
C PRO A 164 -1.24 -54.65 13.11
N ILE A 165 0.03 -54.37 12.80
CA ILE A 165 1.01 -55.40 12.50
C ILE A 165 1.02 -56.38 13.68
N PRO A 166 0.74 -57.68 13.46
CA PRO A 166 0.70 -58.63 14.56
C PRO A 166 2.10 -58.75 15.18
N GLN A 167 2.15 -58.73 16.51
CA GLN A 167 3.40 -58.61 17.30
C GLN A 167 4.40 -59.75 17.08
N PHE A 168 4.05 -60.82 16.36
CA PHE A 168 4.97 -61.89 16.00
C PHE A 168 6.03 -61.47 14.97
N ALA A 169 5.83 -60.35 14.26
CA ALA A 169 6.77 -59.85 13.24
C ALA A 169 7.93 -59.01 13.81
N LEU A 170 8.01 -58.83 15.13
CA LEU A 170 9.06 -58.04 15.82
C LEU A 170 9.91 -58.89 16.79
N ARG A 171 10.02 -60.20 16.56
CA ARG A 171 10.92 -61.09 17.31
C ARG A 171 12.04 -61.63 16.45
#